data_AF-A0A9E3IVL4-F1
#
_entry.id   AF-A0A9E3IVL4-F1
#
_cell.length_a   1.000
_cell.length_b   1.000
_cell.length_c   1.000
_cell.angle_alpha   90.00
_cell.angle_beta   90.00
_cell.angle_gamma   90.00
#
_symmetry.space_group_name_H-M   'P 1'
#
loop_
_entity.id
_entity.type
_entity.pdbx_description
1 polymer ?
#
loop_
_entity_poly.entity_id
_entity_poly.type
_entity_poly.pdbx_seq_one_letter_code
_entity_poly.pdbx_strand_id
1 'polypeptide(L)'
;MAKTSLAKLLGLADDQEGLRFWEIIAIASWLIGTTMIAIFSAALGQDGLRTFGILALVAGASWGAGSVLGFLFGVPRLRSQTGHQTLTGEQSQFTPNTNLEQISDWLTKIIVGATLVQLDAVLRRLQDTAVFIGESVGSRGAAPVGGAVMIYFFTAGFMWGYLWCSVRIFREMIRLARETDGEDESIPELPPIASKPARPKA
;
A
#
# COMPACT_ATOMS: atom_id res chain seq x y z
N MET A 1 6.29 -13.13 31.32
CA MET A 1 5.31 -12.04 31.18
C MET A 1 5.80 -10.87 30.33
N ALA A 2 7.03 -10.36 30.48
CA ALA A 2 7.51 -9.23 29.66
C ALA A 2 7.64 -9.53 28.15
N LYS A 3 8.11 -10.73 27.77
CA LYS A 3 8.24 -11.13 26.36
C LYS A 3 6.90 -11.25 25.62
N THR A 4 5.85 -11.67 26.32
CA THR A 4 4.50 -11.80 25.77
C THR A 4 3.85 -10.43 25.52
N SER A 5 4.16 -9.44 26.35
CA SER A 5 3.71 -8.05 26.14
C SER A 5 4.39 -7.42 24.94
N LEU A 6 5.72 -7.62 24.78
CA LEU A 6 6.46 -7.09 23.63
C LEU A 6 6.05 -7.77 22.31
N ALA A 7 5.82 -9.09 22.32
CA ALA A 7 5.37 -9.83 21.14
C ALA A 7 3.94 -9.45 20.69
N LYS A 8 3.05 -9.15 21.64
CA LYS A 8 1.73 -8.56 21.36
C LYS A 8 1.84 -7.12 20.86
N LEU A 9 2.71 -6.32 21.47
CA LEU A 9 2.94 -4.93 21.08
C LEU A 9 3.64 -4.81 19.71
N LEU A 10 4.41 -5.82 19.30
CA LEU A 10 5.01 -5.98 17.96
C LEU A 10 4.06 -6.63 16.94
N GLY A 11 2.83 -6.98 17.32
CA GLY A 11 1.82 -7.51 16.40
C GLY A 11 2.12 -8.90 15.81
N LEU A 12 2.98 -9.69 16.46
CA LEU A 12 3.43 -11.01 15.96
C LEU A 12 2.54 -12.19 16.39
N ALA A 13 1.51 -11.97 17.22
CA ALA A 13 0.79 -13.05 17.90
C ALA A 13 -0.70 -13.18 17.52
N ASP A 14 -1.27 -12.20 16.80
CA ASP A 14 -2.66 -12.22 16.35
C ASP A 14 -2.78 -11.40 15.06
N ASP A 15 -3.26 -12.02 13.97
CA ASP A 15 -3.26 -11.45 12.61
C ASP A 15 -4.07 -10.14 12.54
N GLN A 16 -5.06 -9.97 13.44
CA GLN A 16 -5.84 -8.75 13.61
C GLN A 16 -5.08 -7.66 14.40
N GLU A 17 -4.31 -8.02 15.43
CA GLU A 17 -3.49 -7.06 16.18
C GLU A 17 -2.32 -6.55 15.33
N GLY A 18 -1.75 -7.39 14.46
CA GLY A 18 -0.70 -7.01 13.53
C GLY A 18 -1.10 -5.89 12.56
N LEU A 19 -2.30 -5.95 11.95
CA LEU A 19 -2.79 -4.85 11.10
C LEU A 19 -2.97 -3.55 11.89
N ARG A 20 -3.60 -3.62 13.05
CA ARG A 20 -3.83 -2.45 13.90
C ARG A 20 -2.53 -1.82 14.36
N PHE A 21 -1.49 -2.63 14.60
CA PHE A 21 -0.16 -2.16 14.94
C PHE A 21 0.46 -1.30 13.83
N TRP A 22 0.45 -1.77 12.59
CA TRP A 22 0.96 -0.98 11.45
C TRP A 22 0.13 0.28 11.20
N GLU A 23 -1.19 0.21 11.41
CA GLU A 23 -2.05 1.37 11.31
C GLU A 23 -1.70 2.44 12.36
N ILE A 24 -1.48 2.01 13.61
CA ILE A 24 -1.06 2.89 14.70
C ILE A 24 0.31 3.51 14.41
N ILE A 25 1.28 2.74 13.90
CA ILE A 25 2.61 3.26 13.54
C ILE A 25 2.50 4.34 12.47
N ALA A 26 1.69 4.14 11.45
CA ALA A 26 1.56 5.12 10.39
C ALA A 26 0.89 6.41 10.88
N ILE A 27 -0.18 6.29 11.68
CA ILE A 27 -0.81 7.45 12.32
C ILE A 27 0.18 8.17 13.24
N ALA A 28 0.93 7.42 14.06
CA ALA A 28 1.96 7.98 14.92
C ALA A 28 3.05 8.70 14.12
N SER A 29 3.52 8.14 13.00
CA SER A 29 4.49 8.79 12.12
C SER A 29 3.96 10.10 11.54
N TRP A 30 2.71 10.12 11.07
CA TRP A 30 2.08 11.32 10.56
C TRP A 30 1.93 12.41 11.64
N LEU A 31 1.52 12.02 12.84
CA LEU A 31 1.40 12.92 13.99
C LEU A 31 2.76 13.45 14.44
N ILE A 32 3.81 12.63 14.48
CA ILE A 32 5.17 13.05 14.82
C ILE A 32 5.67 14.06 13.79
N GLY A 33 5.51 13.78 12.49
CA GLY A 33 5.91 14.70 11.42
C GLY A 33 5.19 16.05 11.49
N THR A 34 3.87 16.03 11.67
CA THR A 34 3.07 17.26 11.78
C THR A 34 3.39 18.04 13.05
N THR A 35 3.68 17.36 14.16
CA THR A 35 4.14 17.98 15.40
C THR A 35 5.50 18.65 15.23
N MET A 36 6.45 18.00 14.54
CA MET A 36 7.75 18.61 14.23
C MET A 36 7.60 19.86 13.35
N ILE A 37 6.71 19.82 12.35
CA ILE A 37 6.38 21.01 11.54
C ILE A 37 5.79 22.12 12.41
N ALA A 38 4.86 21.80 13.31
CA ALA A 38 4.26 22.77 14.22
C ALA A 38 5.30 23.41 15.16
N ILE A 39 6.21 22.63 15.72
CA ILE A 39 7.30 23.13 16.58
C ILE A 39 8.22 24.07 15.80
N PHE A 40 8.69 23.66 14.62
CA PHE A 40 9.54 24.49 13.77
C PHE A 40 8.85 25.79 13.38
N SER A 41 7.57 25.70 13.01
CA SER A 41 6.77 26.85 12.60
C SER A 41 6.51 27.80 13.77
N ALA A 42 6.19 27.28 14.95
CA ALA A 42 5.98 28.11 16.15
C ALA A 42 7.26 28.85 16.58
N ALA A 43 8.44 28.26 16.35
CA ALA A 43 9.72 28.90 16.64
C ALA A 43 10.00 30.16 15.80
N LEU A 44 9.28 30.35 14.68
CA LEU A 44 9.42 31.51 13.77
C LEU A 44 8.52 32.70 14.15
N GLY A 45 7.71 32.60 15.22
CA GLY A 45 6.91 33.71 15.71
C GLY A 45 5.85 34.17 14.70
N GLN A 46 5.97 35.41 14.19
CA GLN A 46 4.94 36.04 13.35
C GLN A 46 4.73 35.33 12.00
N ASP A 47 5.78 34.72 11.43
CA ASP A 47 5.70 33.94 10.19
C ASP A 47 5.29 32.47 10.40
N GLY A 48 5.03 32.08 11.65
CA GLY A 48 4.81 30.67 12.01
C GLY A 48 3.59 30.05 11.35
N LEU A 49 2.45 30.74 11.32
CA LEU A 49 1.23 30.19 10.70
C LEU A 49 1.39 30.00 9.18
N ARG A 50 2.04 30.97 8.51
CA ARG A 50 2.36 30.88 7.07
C ARG A 50 3.30 29.70 6.81
N THR A 51 4.36 29.58 7.62
CA THR A 51 5.34 28.49 7.50
C THR A 51 4.68 27.13 7.70
N PHE A 52 3.81 27.01 8.72
CA PHE A 52 3.04 25.80 8.97
C PHE A 52 2.18 25.44 7.76
N GLY A 53 1.45 26.41 7.19
CA GLY A 53 0.61 26.19 6.01
C GLY A 53 1.40 25.68 4.81
N ILE A 54 2.55 26.29 4.51
CA ILE A 54 3.43 25.87 3.41
C ILE A 54 3.92 24.44 3.65
N LEU A 55 4.50 24.15 4.81
CA LEU A 55 5.08 22.85 5.12
C LEU A 55 4.01 21.74 5.24
N ALA A 56 2.80 22.07 5.73
CA ALA A 56 1.68 21.13 5.80
C ALA A 56 1.17 20.74 4.40
N LEU A 57 1.10 21.69 3.47
CA LEU A 57 0.75 21.39 2.07
C LEU A 57 1.80 20.51 1.40
N VAL A 58 3.08 20.82 1.60
CA VAL A 58 4.20 19.99 1.10
C VAL A 58 4.15 18.59 1.69
N ALA A 59 3.91 18.47 3.01
CA ALA A 59 3.75 17.20 3.69
C ALA A 59 2.61 16.36 3.12
N GLY A 60 1.42 16.97 2.95
CA GLY A 60 0.25 16.31 2.38
C GLY A 60 0.46 15.85 0.93
N ALA A 61 1.06 16.70 0.09
CA ALA A 61 1.39 16.35 -1.29
C ALA A 61 2.39 15.18 -1.36
N SER A 62 3.43 15.22 -0.52
CA SER A 62 4.46 14.19 -0.46
C SER A 62 3.88 12.86 0.04
N TRP A 63 3.06 12.89 1.08
CA TRP A 63 2.34 11.71 1.59
C TRP A 63 1.42 11.10 0.54
N GLY A 64 0.65 11.93 -0.18
CA GLY A 64 -0.23 11.47 -1.25
C GLY A 64 0.54 10.82 -2.39
N ALA A 65 1.59 11.47 -2.87
CA ALA A 65 2.46 10.93 -3.92
C ALA A 65 3.11 9.60 -3.50
N GLY A 66 3.64 9.54 -2.28
CA GLY A 66 4.18 8.32 -1.69
C GLY A 66 3.12 7.22 -1.64
N SER A 67 1.93 7.52 -1.11
CA SER A 67 0.84 6.55 -0.96
C SER A 67 0.39 5.93 -2.27
N VAL A 68 0.28 6.73 -3.34
CA VAL A 68 -0.06 6.22 -4.68
C VAL A 68 1.03 5.28 -5.19
N LEU A 69 2.30 5.65 -5.06
CA LEU A 69 3.40 4.77 -5.47
C LEU A 69 3.44 3.50 -4.62
N GLY A 70 3.36 3.62 -3.30
CA GLY A 70 3.30 2.49 -2.38
C GLY A 70 2.18 1.53 -2.73
N PHE A 71 0.99 2.07 -3.04
CA PHE A 71 -0.15 1.28 -3.50
C PHE A 71 0.17 0.46 -4.75
N LEU A 72 0.82 1.06 -5.76
CA LEU A 72 1.24 0.34 -6.97
C LEU A 72 2.19 -0.81 -6.65
N PHE A 73 3.22 -0.56 -5.82
CA PHE A 73 4.19 -1.59 -5.42
C PHE A 73 3.59 -2.65 -4.49
N GLY A 74 2.51 -2.34 -3.77
CA GLY A 74 1.85 -3.24 -2.83
C GLY A 74 0.88 -4.23 -3.47
N VAL A 75 0.56 -4.10 -4.76
CA VAL A 75 -0.39 -5.02 -5.44
C VAL A 75 0.15 -6.45 -5.37
N PRO A 76 -0.56 -7.39 -4.72
CA PRO A 76 -0.12 -8.77 -4.61
C PRO A 76 -0.08 -9.44 -5.99
N ARG A 77 1.02 -10.13 -6.27
CA ARG A 77 1.23 -10.85 -7.53
C ARG A 77 0.88 -12.32 -7.33
N LEU A 78 -0.22 -12.79 -7.92
CA LEU A 78 -0.50 -14.22 -7.90
C LEU A 78 0.32 -14.86 -9.01
N ARG A 79 1.41 -15.55 -8.63
CA ARG A 79 2.04 -16.48 -9.55
C ARG A 79 1.02 -17.56 -9.86
N SER A 80 0.41 -17.51 -11.04
CA SER A 80 -0.27 -18.65 -11.64
C SER A 80 0.73 -19.81 -11.60
N GLN A 81 0.55 -20.75 -10.68
CA GLN A 81 1.35 -21.96 -10.67
C GLN A 81 0.96 -22.75 -11.92
N THR A 82 1.75 -22.58 -12.98
CA THR A 82 1.75 -23.49 -14.11
C THR A 82 2.37 -24.80 -13.64
N GLY A 83 1.56 -25.62 -12.98
CA GLY A 83 1.91 -26.93 -12.45
C GLY A 83 0.69 -27.82 -12.53
N HIS A 84 0.62 -28.60 -13.61
CA HIS A 84 -0.32 -29.68 -13.89
C HIS A 84 -1.10 -30.22 -12.66
N GLN A 85 -2.39 -29.87 -12.56
CA GLN A 85 -3.38 -30.74 -11.94
C GLN A 85 -4.54 -30.92 -12.90
N THR A 86 -4.48 -32.03 -13.61
CA THR A 86 -5.64 -32.72 -14.18
C THR A 86 -6.51 -33.25 -13.05
N LEU A 87 -7.73 -32.75 -12.91
CA LEU A 87 -8.99 -33.46 -13.20
C LEU A 87 -10.19 -32.79 -12.51
N THR A 88 -11.20 -32.54 -13.35
CA THR A 88 -12.66 -32.51 -13.08
C THR A 88 -13.20 -31.59 -11.98
N GLY A 89 -14.03 -30.63 -12.39
CA GLY A 89 -14.97 -29.94 -11.51
C GLY A 89 -14.98 -28.44 -11.80
N GLU A 90 -16.10 -27.97 -12.33
CA GLU A 90 -16.34 -26.61 -12.81
C GLU A 90 -16.43 -25.62 -11.62
N GLN A 91 -15.31 -25.37 -10.95
CA GLN A 91 -15.22 -24.36 -9.91
C GLN A 91 -14.90 -23.03 -10.57
N SER A 92 -15.83 -22.08 -10.50
CA SER A 92 -15.58 -20.69 -10.86
C SER A 92 -14.55 -20.11 -9.89
N GLN A 93 -13.27 -20.42 -10.14
CA GLN A 93 -12.13 -19.81 -9.49
C GLN A 93 -12.31 -18.31 -9.59
N PHE A 94 -12.50 -17.65 -8.45
CA PHE A 94 -12.36 -16.21 -8.32
C PHE A 94 -11.03 -15.84 -8.97
N THR A 95 -11.10 -15.37 -10.21
CA THR A 95 -9.93 -15.02 -10.99
C THR A 95 -9.70 -13.54 -10.69
N PRO A 96 -8.76 -13.19 -9.78
CA PRO A 96 -8.45 -11.80 -9.52
C PRO A 96 -8.09 -11.11 -10.85
N ASN A 97 -8.44 -9.83 -10.96
CA ASN A 97 -8.27 -9.08 -12.21
C ASN A 97 -6.78 -8.96 -12.58
N THR A 98 -6.31 -9.89 -13.41
CA THR A 98 -4.91 -9.97 -13.87
C THR A 98 -4.48 -8.75 -14.67
N ASN A 99 -5.42 -7.98 -15.24
CA ASN A 99 -5.10 -6.74 -15.94
C ASN A 99 -4.47 -5.72 -14.99
N LEU A 100 -4.96 -5.59 -13.74
CA LEU A 100 -4.39 -4.64 -12.78
C LEU A 100 -3.02 -5.09 -12.27
N GLU A 101 -2.81 -6.40 -12.13
CA GLU A 101 -1.50 -6.96 -11.79
C GLU A 101 -0.48 -6.68 -12.90
N GLN A 102 -0.84 -6.97 -14.15
CA GLN A 102 0.01 -6.69 -15.32
C GLN A 102 0.27 -5.19 -15.48
N ILE A 103 -0.78 -4.38 -15.27
CA ILE A 103 -0.70 -2.91 -15.31
C ILE A 103 0.07 -2.34 -14.08
N SER A 104 0.28 -3.10 -13.01
CA SER A 104 1.20 -2.67 -11.96
C SER A 104 2.64 -3.08 -12.29
N ASP A 105 2.84 -4.28 -12.82
CA ASP A 105 4.18 -4.81 -13.11
C ASP A 105 4.89 -4.04 -14.24
N TRP A 106 4.20 -3.71 -15.34
CA TRP A 106 4.77 -2.88 -16.41
C TRP A 106 5.15 -1.46 -15.91
N LEU A 107 4.35 -0.88 -15.01
CA LEU A 107 4.44 0.50 -14.54
C LEU A 107 5.54 0.61 -13.51
N THR A 108 5.60 -0.32 -12.55
CA THR A 108 6.69 -0.40 -11.57
C THR A 108 8.04 -0.62 -12.27
N LYS A 109 8.12 -1.47 -13.30
CA LYS A 109 9.35 -1.63 -14.12
C LYS A 109 9.75 -0.35 -14.84
N ILE A 110 8.80 0.35 -15.47
CA ILE A 110 9.07 1.64 -16.14
C ILE A 110 9.54 2.68 -15.12
N ILE A 111 8.88 2.78 -13.96
CA ILE A 111 9.25 3.72 -12.89
C ILE A 111 10.67 3.44 -12.40
N VAL A 112 10.99 2.18 -12.08
CA VAL A 112 12.34 1.80 -11.62
C VAL A 112 13.39 2.06 -12.70
N GLY A 113 13.12 1.67 -13.95
CA GLY A 113 14.01 1.90 -15.08
C GLY A 113 14.27 3.39 -15.35
N ALA A 114 13.22 4.20 -15.37
CA ALA A 114 13.32 5.65 -15.56
C ALA A 114 14.08 6.31 -14.40
N THR A 115 13.80 5.88 -13.15
CA THR A 115 14.47 6.42 -11.96
C THR A 115 15.95 6.08 -11.95
N LEU A 116 16.36 4.87 -12.35
CA LEU A 116 17.78 4.48 -12.42
C LEU A 116 18.56 5.31 -13.43
N VAL A 117 17.98 5.59 -14.60
CA VAL A 117 18.63 6.38 -15.65
C VAL A 117 18.63 7.87 -15.31
N GLN A 118 17.60 8.36 -14.63
CA GLN A 118 17.41 9.78 -14.34
C GLN A 118 17.69 10.16 -12.88
N LEU A 119 18.33 9.29 -12.10
CA LEU A 119 18.47 9.47 -10.65
C LEU A 119 19.09 10.83 -10.30
N ASP A 120 20.18 11.20 -10.97
CA ASP A 120 20.84 12.49 -10.77
C ASP A 120 19.93 13.68 -11.08
N ALA A 121 19.11 13.57 -12.14
CA ALA A 121 18.16 14.61 -12.49
C ALA A 121 17.07 14.73 -11.42
N VAL A 122 16.55 13.60 -10.93
CA VAL A 122 15.55 13.56 -9.85
C VAL A 122 16.12 14.18 -8.57
N LEU A 123 17.35 13.82 -8.16
CA LEU A 123 18.00 14.37 -6.98
C LEU A 123 18.22 15.88 -7.08
N ARG A 124 18.65 16.39 -8.25
CA ARG A 124 18.78 17.84 -8.50
C ARG A 124 17.43 18.55 -8.41
N ARG A 125 16.38 18.01 -9.03
CA ARG A 125 15.02 18.58 -8.96
C ARG A 125 14.47 18.59 -7.54
N LEU A 126 14.77 17.55 -6.75
CA LEU A 126 14.40 17.49 -5.35
C LEU A 126 15.11 18.58 -4.53
N GLN A 127 16.41 18.79 -4.78
CA GLN A 127 17.17 19.87 -4.16
C GLN A 127 16.64 21.25 -4.55
N ASP A 128 16.37 21.49 -5.83
CA ASP A 128 15.78 22.75 -6.32
C ASP A 128 14.43 23.03 -5.65
N THR A 129 13.60 22.00 -5.50
CA THR A 129 12.30 22.10 -4.83
C THR A 129 12.47 22.40 -3.35
N ALA A 130 13.43 21.77 -2.66
CA ALA A 130 13.73 22.06 -1.27
C ALA A 130 14.21 23.51 -1.08
N VAL A 131 15.05 24.01 -1.98
CA VAL A 131 15.49 25.42 -1.99
C VAL A 131 14.30 26.36 -2.19
N PHE A 132 13.44 26.08 -3.17
CA PHE A 132 12.24 26.87 -3.45
C PHE A 132 11.27 26.92 -2.25
N ILE A 133 11.07 25.79 -1.56
CA ILE A 133 10.30 25.75 -0.31
C ILE A 133 10.97 26.62 0.76
N GLY A 134 12.30 26.53 0.90
CA GLY A 134 13.06 27.32 1.85
C GLY A 134 12.95 28.83 1.60
N GLU A 135 13.05 29.25 0.34
CA GLU A 135 12.84 30.65 -0.08
C GLU A 135 11.42 31.12 0.19
N SER A 136 10.42 30.25 -0.04
CA SER A 136 9.01 30.54 0.23
C SER A 136 8.71 30.75 1.71
N VAL A 137 9.45 30.08 2.60
CA VAL A 137 9.39 30.26 4.06
C VAL A 137 10.20 31.48 4.51
N GLY A 138 11.34 31.76 3.88
CA GLY A 138 12.14 32.96 4.13
C GLY A 138 13.02 32.91 5.38
N SER A 139 13.29 31.72 5.94
CA SER A 139 14.08 31.57 7.16
C SER A 139 15.34 30.71 6.99
N ARG A 140 16.35 30.97 7.83
CA ARG A 140 17.62 30.23 7.79
C ARG A 140 17.38 28.77 8.17
N GLY A 141 17.75 27.86 7.27
CA GLY A 141 17.54 26.42 7.48
C GLY A 141 16.18 25.90 7.00
N ALA A 142 15.30 26.74 6.43
CA ALA A 142 14.02 26.27 5.90
C ALA A 142 14.17 25.32 4.70
N ALA A 143 15.19 25.50 3.85
CA ALA A 143 15.41 24.63 2.70
C ALA A 143 15.69 23.16 3.09
N PRO A 144 16.66 22.85 3.98
CA PRO A 144 16.85 21.47 4.43
C PRO A 144 15.64 20.93 5.20
N VAL A 145 14.89 21.77 5.92
CA VAL A 145 13.62 21.36 6.56
C VAL A 145 12.57 20.98 5.52
N GLY A 146 12.38 21.78 4.46
CA GLY A 146 11.49 21.46 3.35
C GLY A 146 11.86 20.15 2.67
N GLY A 147 13.16 19.93 2.41
CA GLY A 147 13.70 18.65 1.92
C GLY A 147 13.39 17.47 2.83
N ALA A 148 13.62 17.62 4.14
CA ALA A 148 13.32 16.59 5.12
C ALA A 148 11.82 16.27 5.21
N VAL A 149 10.95 17.29 5.17
CA VAL A 149 9.49 17.12 5.14
C VAL A 149 9.06 16.33 3.91
N MET A 150 9.58 16.67 2.72
CA MET A 150 9.26 15.94 1.49
C MET A 150 9.62 14.45 1.62
N ILE A 151 10.87 14.17 1.99
CA ILE A 151 11.38 12.78 2.07
C ILE A 151 10.64 11.99 3.14
N TYR A 152 10.43 12.58 4.32
CA TYR A 152 9.76 11.93 5.45
C TYR A 152 8.33 11.55 5.10
N PHE A 153 7.52 12.52 4.65
CA PHE A 153 6.11 12.27 4.36
C PHE A 153 5.93 11.41 3.12
N PHE A 154 6.80 11.54 2.11
CA PHE A 154 6.81 10.62 0.96
C PHE A 154 7.06 9.18 1.39
N THR A 155 8.08 8.95 2.22
CA THR A 155 8.43 7.59 2.70
C THR A 155 7.32 7.01 3.57
N ALA A 156 6.77 7.81 4.49
CA ALA A 156 5.69 7.38 5.37
C ALA A 156 4.40 7.09 4.59
N GLY A 157 4.05 7.94 3.62
CA GLY A 157 2.93 7.72 2.70
C GLY A 157 3.16 6.48 1.84
N PHE A 158 4.36 6.29 1.29
CA PHE A 158 4.72 5.08 0.55
C PHE A 158 4.52 3.82 1.37
N MET A 159 5.05 3.79 2.59
CA MET A 159 4.90 2.65 3.47
C MET A 159 3.43 2.39 3.82
N TRP A 160 2.66 3.44 4.09
CA TRP A 160 1.22 3.34 4.32
C TRP A 160 0.48 2.75 3.12
N GLY A 161 0.65 3.32 1.92
CA GLY A 161 -0.01 2.85 0.71
C GLY A 161 0.38 1.41 0.34
N TYR A 162 1.66 1.06 0.53
CA TYR A 162 2.17 -0.29 0.32
C TYR A 162 1.53 -1.30 1.27
N LEU A 163 1.56 -1.04 2.58
CA LEU A 163 1.01 -1.94 3.59
C LEU A 163 -0.51 -2.06 3.45
N TRP A 164 -1.20 -0.95 3.16
CA TRP A 164 -2.64 -0.95 2.94
C TRP A 164 -3.03 -1.85 1.78
N CYS A 165 -2.37 -1.68 0.62
CA CYS A 165 -2.63 -2.48 -0.57
C CYS A 165 -2.26 -3.95 -0.34
N SER A 166 -1.04 -4.20 0.11
CA SER A 166 -0.49 -5.55 0.25
C SER A 166 -1.24 -6.39 1.28
N VAL A 167 -1.55 -5.84 2.46
CA VAL A 167 -2.14 -6.62 3.55
C VAL A 167 -3.65 -6.76 3.40
N ARG A 168 -4.37 -5.67 3.06
CA ARG A 168 -5.84 -5.74 2.98
C ARG A 168 -6.32 -6.51 1.77
N ILE A 169 -5.75 -6.26 0.57
CA ILE A 169 -6.19 -6.97 -0.62
C ILE A 169 -5.88 -8.47 -0.49
N PHE A 170 -4.70 -8.83 0.00
CA PHE A 170 -4.33 -10.22 0.22
C PHE A 170 -5.27 -10.94 1.19
N ARG A 171 -5.67 -10.28 2.29
CA ARG A 171 -6.57 -10.88 3.28
C ARG A 171 -7.98 -11.11 2.73
N GLU A 172 -8.54 -10.14 2.02
CA GLU A 172 -9.87 -10.30 1.42
C GLU A 172 -9.85 -11.41 0.35
N MET A 173 -8.76 -11.55 -0.41
CA MET A 173 -8.61 -12.66 -1.35
C MET A 173 -8.61 -14.04 -0.66
N ILE A 174 -7.88 -14.19 0.45
CA ILE A 174 -7.86 -15.46 1.21
C ILE A 174 -9.22 -15.75 1.84
N ARG A 175 -9.89 -14.71 2.35
CA ARG A 175 -11.21 -14.87 2.98
C ARG A 175 -12.24 -15.39 1.97
N LEU A 176 -12.31 -14.75 0.81
CA LEU A 176 -13.24 -15.14 -0.25
C LEU A 176 -12.95 -16.56 -0.76
N ALA A 177 -11.67 -16.93 -0.92
CA ALA A 177 -11.31 -18.29 -1.32
C ALA A 177 -11.82 -19.35 -0.32
N ARG A 178 -11.70 -19.08 0.99
CA ARG A 178 -12.19 -20.00 2.03
C ARG A 178 -13.71 -20.10 2.09
N GLU A 179 -14.42 -19.01 1.83
CA GLU A 179 -15.89 -18.99 1.81
C GLU A 179 -16.40 -19.81 0.61
N THR A 180 -15.75 -19.74 -0.55
CA THR A 180 -16.10 -20.57 -1.72
C THR A 180 -15.85 -22.06 -1.49
N ASP A 181 -14.72 -22.44 -0.89
CA ASP A 181 -14.42 -23.85 -0.57
C ASP A 181 -15.43 -24.46 0.42
N GLY A 182 -15.94 -23.66 1.36
CA GLY A 182 -16.92 -24.11 2.36
C GLY A 182 -18.36 -24.22 1.84
N GLU A 183 -18.72 -23.48 0.79
CA GLU A 183 -20.04 -23.60 0.15
C GLU A 183 -20.14 -24.87 -0.71
N ASP A 184 -19.06 -25.25 -1.42
CA ASP A 184 -19.04 -26.42 -2.32
C ASP A 184 -19.22 -27.76 -1.57
N GLU A 185 -18.77 -27.85 -0.31
CA GLU A 185 -18.93 -29.03 0.56
C GLU A 185 -20.38 -29.21 1.06
N SER A 186 -21.19 -28.16 1.00
CA SER A 186 -22.58 -28.15 1.51
C SER A 186 -23.64 -28.46 0.45
N ILE A 187 -23.27 -28.54 -0.83
CA ILE A 187 -24.18 -28.87 -1.92
C ILE A 187 -24.46 -30.39 -1.89
N PRO A 188 -25.71 -30.84 -1.62
CA PRO A 188 -26.03 -32.26 -1.65
C PRO A 188 -25.77 -32.81 -3.06
N GLU A 189 -25.03 -33.91 -3.19
CA GLU A 189 -24.92 -34.65 -4.45
C GLU A 189 -26.31 -34.85 -5.03
N LEU A 190 -26.62 -34.15 -6.13
CA LEU A 190 -27.87 -34.34 -6.84
C LEU A 190 -27.91 -35.81 -7.27
N PRO A 191 -29.00 -36.54 -6.98
CA PRO A 191 -29.10 -37.94 -7.36
C PRO A 191 -28.85 -38.06 -8.87
N PRO A 192 -28.14 -39.11 -9.32
CA PRO A 192 -27.72 -39.24 -10.70
C PRO A 192 -28.93 -39.07 -11.62
N ILE A 193 -28.87 -38.07 -12.49
CA ILE A 193 -29.92 -37.80 -13.47
C ILE A 193 -30.06 -39.07 -14.31
N ALA A 194 -31.19 -39.76 -14.16
CA ALA A 194 -31.49 -40.96 -14.92
C ALA A 194 -31.29 -40.64 -16.41
N SER A 195 -30.43 -41.42 -17.07
CA SER A 195 -30.11 -41.24 -18.47
C SER A 195 -31.38 -41.26 -19.29
N LYS A 196 -31.58 -40.20 -20.07
CA LYS A 196 -32.72 -40.02 -20.97
C LYS A 196 -32.86 -41.28 -21.84
N PRO A 197 -34.05 -41.93 -21.91
CA PRO A 197 -34.20 -43.18 -22.64
C PRO A 197 -33.85 -42.96 -24.12
N ALA A 198 -33.07 -43.89 -24.67
CA ALA A 198 -32.60 -43.86 -26.04
C ALA A 198 -33.76 -43.69 -27.02
N ARG A 199 -33.62 -42.73 -27.94
CA ARG A 199 -34.59 -42.48 -29.00
C ARG A 199 -34.69 -43.74 -29.89
N PRO A 200 -35.89 -44.26 -30.18
CA PRO A 200 -36.02 -45.43 -31.04
C PRO A 200 -35.51 -45.07 -32.44
N LYS A 201 -34.66 -45.94 -32.99
CA LYS A 201 -34.20 -45.85 -34.37
C LYS A 201 -35.39 -46.18 -35.27
N ALA A 202 -35.78 -45.21 -36.10
CA ALA A 202 -36.62 -45.44 -37.28
C ALA A 202 -35.72 -45.77 -38.47
#